data_AF-A0A4V5MTW3-F1
#
_entry.id   AF-A0A4V5MTW3-F1
#
_cell.length_a   1.000
_cell.length_b   1.000
_cell.length_c   1.000
_cell.angle_alpha   90.00
_cell.angle_beta   90.00
_cell.angle_gamma   90.00
#
_symmetry.space_group_name_H-M   'P 1'
#
loop_
_entity.id
_entity.type
_entity.pdbx_description
1 polymer ?
#
loop_
_entity_poly.entity_id
_entity_poly.type
_entity_poly.pdbx_seq_one_letter_code
_entity_poly.pdbx_strand_id
1 'polypeptide(L)'
;MFKIADADKPKALAALYNASQPLGMGFIHFTPEPMTEDEAAQLLADRGERPYFDYLKGRVMKLNFARDEIDTRLFDRDNGEGAGELALRNAGLVQ
;
A
#
# COMPACT_ATOMS: atom_id res chain seq x y z
N MET A 1 -9.77 7.70 -5.81
CA MET A 1 -8.74 8.40 -5.00
C MET A 1 -9.32 8.62 -3.62
N PHE A 2 -8.53 8.41 -2.59
CA PHE A 2 -8.97 8.47 -1.19
C PHE A 2 -8.10 9.45 -0.42
N LYS A 3 -8.72 10.37 0.33
CA LYS A 3 -8.00 11.29 1.21
C LYS A 3 -7.51 10.55 2.44
N ILE A 4 -6.23 10.68 2.75
CA ILE A 4 -5.56 10.02 3.86
C ILE A 4 -4.68 11.05 4.56
N ALA A 5 -4.91 11.27 5.85
CA ALA A 5 -4.08 12.17 6.65
C ALA A 5 -2.65 11.61 6.75
N ASP A 6 -1.66 12.49 6.92
CA ASP A 6 -0.25 12.07 7.02
C ASP A 6 -0.02 11.05 8.14
N ALA A 7 -0.73 11.21 9.27
CA ALA A 7 -0.67 10.30 10.41
C ALA A 7 -1.21 8.89 10.10
N ASP A 8 -2.10 8.76 9.11
CA ASP A 8 -2.72 7.49 8.72
C ASP A 8 -1.98 6.79 7.58
N LYS A 9 -0.97 7.43 6.96
CA LYS A 9 -0.21 6.85 5.84
C LYS A 9 0.47 5.52 6.18
N PRO A 10 1.10 5.34 7.35
CA PRO A 10 1.64 4.04 7.74
C PRO A 10 0.58 2.94 7.76
N LYS A 11 -0.56 3.23 8.38
CA LYS A 11 -1.71 2.31 8.45
C LYS A 11 -2.27 1.98 7.07
N ALA A 12 -2.38 2.98 6.20
CA ALA A 12 -2.82 2.81 4.81
C ALA A 12 -1.85 1.92 4.01
N LEU A 13 -0.53 2.16 4.11
CA LEU A 13 0.48 1.36 3.43
C LEU A 13 0.45 -0.11 3.90
N ALA A 14 0.38 -0.34 5.22
CA ALA A 14 0.28 -1.68 5.76
C ALA A 14 -0.98 -2.42 5.27
N ALA A 15 -2.14 -1.76 5.31
CA ALA A 15 -3.41 -2.34 4.85
C ALA A 15 -3.36 -2.71 3.35
N LEU A 16 -2.88 -1.80 2.51
CA LEU A 16 -2.76 -2.03 1.06
C LEU A 16 -1.73 -3.12 0.75
N TYR A 17 -0.59 -3.14 1.45
CA TYR A 17 0.39 -4.21 1.30
C TYR A 17 -0.20 -5.58 1.68
N ASN A 18 -0.93 -5.66 2.80
CA ASN A 18 -1.52 -6.90 3.28
C ASN A 18 -2.64 -7.42 2.36
N ALA A 19 -3.28 -6.53 1.59
CA ALA A 19 -4.26 -6.87 0.56
C ALA A 19 -3.65 -7.15 -0.83
N SER A 20 -2.34 -6.92 -1.01
CA SER A 20 -1.67 -7.08 -2.29
C SER A 20 -1.14 -8.49 -2.53
N GLN A 21 -0.92 -8.83 -3.80
CA GLN A 21 -0.40 -10.13 -4.23
C GLN A 21 0.97 -10.04 -4.91
N PRO A 22 1.75 -11.13 -4.93
CA PRO A 22 2.90 -11.25 -5.82
C PRO A 22 2.48 -11.11 -7.28
N LEU A 23 3.33 -10.49 -8.10
CA LEU A 23 3.10 -10.41 -9.55
C LEU A 23 4.41 -10.67 -10.32
N GLY A 24 4.31 -11.42 -11.42
CA GLY A 24 5.46 -11.80 -12.25
C GLY A 24 6.50 -12.57 -11.43
N MET A 25 7.77 -12.17 -11.52
CA MET A 25 8.87 -12.77 -10.74
C MET A 25 8.90 -12.35 -9.26
N GLY A 26 7.91 -11.57 -8.81
CA GLY A 26 7.81 -11.12 -7.42
C GLY A 26 7.78 -12.26 -6.39
N PHE A 27 7.37 -13.47 -6.80
CA PHE A 27 7.38 -14.66 -5.95
C PHE A 27 8.77 -15.02 -5.38
N ILE A 28 9.88 -14.61 -6.02
CA ILE A 28 11.24 -14.87 -5.52
C ILE A 28 11.51 -14.09 -4.21
N HIS A 29 10.91 -12.92 -4.07
CA HIS A 29 11.08 -12.04 -2.91
C HIS A 29 9.85 -12.00 -2.00
N PHE A 30 8.81 -12.76 -2.34
CA PHE A 30 7.59 -12.80 -1.57
C PHE A 30 7.82 -13.49 -0.23
N THR A 31 7.32 -12.85 0.81
CA THR A 31 7.19 -13.46 2.11
C THR A 31 5.71 -13.36 2.57
N PRO A 32 5.17 -14.40 3.22
CA PRO A 32 3.74 -14.46 3.56
C PRO A 32 3.35 -13.52 4.70
N GLU A 33 4.33 -13.02 5.46
CA GLU A 33 4.09 -12.23 6.67
C GLU A 33 3.39 -10.91 6.33
N PRO A 34 2.40 -10.51 7.16
CA PRO A 34 1.80 -9.19 7.04
C PRO A 34 2.81 -8.11 7.44
N MET A 35 2.71 -6.95 6.78
CA MET A 35 3.37 -5.73 7.20
C MET A 35 2.66 -5.15 8.42
N THR A 36 3.44 -4.75 9.43
CA THR A 36 2.97 -3.98 10.58
C THR A 36 2.93 -2.49 10.26
N GLU A 37 2.16 -1.73 11.02
CA GLU A 37 2.13 -0.26 10.90
C GLU A 37 3.49 0.38 11.20
N ASP A 38 4.22 -0.13 12.19
CA ASP A 38 5.57 0.35 12.53
C ASP A 38 6.56 0.14 11.37
N GLU A 39 6.51 -1.01 10.70
CA GLU A 39 7.34 -1.27 9.52
C GLU A 39 6.98 -0.31 8.39
N ALA A 40 5.68 -0.11 8.14
CA ALA A 40 5.21 0.83 7.14
C ALA A 40 5.66 2.27 7.42
N ALA A 41 5.65 2.70 8.70
CA ALA A 41 6.14 4.00 9.12
C ALA A 41 7.63 4.18 8.82
N GLN A 42 8.45 3.17 9.13
CA GLN A 42 9.88 3.17 8.81
C GLN A 42 10.12 3.26 7.30
N LEU A 43 9.39 2.46 6.51
CA LEU A 43 9.52 2.48 5.04
C LEU A 43 9.14 3.82 4.43
N LEU A 44 8.11 4.49 4.95
CA LEU A 44 7.72 5.83 4.51
C LEU A 44 8.79 6.86 4.86
N ALA A 45 9.36 6.79 6.06
CA ALA A 45 10.45 7.66 6.49
C ALA A 45 11.70 7.48 5.61
N ASP A 46 12.10 6.24 5.33
CA ASP A 46 13.25 5.91 4.49
C ASP A 46 13.08 6.40 3.03
N ARG A 47 11.85 6.47 2.53
CA ARG A 47 11.53 6.99 1.19
C ARG A 47 11.52 8.53 1.12
N GLY A 48 11.42 9.21 2.26
CA GLY A 48 11.43 10.67 2.33
C GLY A 48 10.23 11.33 1.65
N GLU A 49 10.50 12.39 0.87
CA GLU A 49 9.46 13.27 0.31
C GLU A 49 8.66 12.68 -0.86
N ARG A 50 9.13 11.58 -1.47
CA ARG A 50 8.49 10.98 -2.65
C ARG A 50 8.28 9.46 -2.48
N PRO A 51 7.49 9.04 -1.48
CA PRO A 51 7.22 7.63 -1.23
C PRO A 51 6.31 7.05 -2.30
N TYR A 52 6.93 6.48 -3.33
CA TYR A 52 6.27 5.72 -4.38
C TYR A 52 6.75 4.27 -4.36
N PHE A 53 5.80 3.34 -4.41
CA PHE A 53 6.06 1.91 -4.34
C PHE A 53 5.48 1.24 -5.59
N ASP A 54 6.33 0.86 -6.54
CA ASP A 54 5.91 -0.01 -7.64
C ASP A 54 5.68 -1.44 -7.14
N TYR A 55 6.63 -1.93 -6.34
CA TYR A 55 6.63 -3.22 -5.69
C TYR A 55 7.17 -3.07 -4.27
N LEU A 56 6.72 -3.93 -3.38
CA LEU A 56 7.21 -4.00 -2.00
C LEU A 56 7.24 -5.47 -1.58
N LYS A 57 8.42 -5.97 -1.19
CA LYS A 57 8.64 -7.39 -0.81
C LYS A 57 7.98 -8.40 -1.77
N GLY A 58 8.19 -8.20 -3.08
CA GLY A 58 7.65 -9.06 -4.13
C GLY A 58 6.18 -8.84 -4.49
N ARG A 59 5.43 -8.02 -3.73
CA ARG A 59 4.02 -7.70 -4.00
C ARG A 59 3.87 -6.44 -4.85
N VAL A 60 2.85 -6.40 -5.71
CA VAL A 60 2.57 -5.26 -6.61
C VAL A 60 1.75 -4.19 -5.89
N MET A 61 2.26 -2.96 -5.90
CA MET A 61 1.68 -1.85 -5.12
C MET A 61 1.14 -0.74 -6.04
N LYS A 62 2.00 -0.07 -6.80
CA LYS A 62 1.66 1.10 -7.65
C LYS A 62 1.03 2.27 -6.88
N LEU A 63 1.52 2.53 -5.68
CA LEU A 63 0.95 3.52 -4.76
C LEU A 63 1.91 4.68 -4.49
N ASN A 64 1.37 5.89 -4.46
CA ASN A 64 2.09 7.12 -4.13
C ASN A 64 1.54 7.72 -2.84
N PHE A 65 2.42 8.01 -1.89
CA PHE A 65 2.11 8.59 -0.57
C PHE A 65 2.66 10.03 -0.41
N ALA A 66 3.13 10.66 -1.49
CA ALA A 66 3.70 12.02 -1.45
C ALA A 66 2.65 13.12 -1.19
N ARG A 67 1.36 12.80 -1.29
CA ARG A 67 0.23 13.71 -1.08
C ARG A 67 -0.69 13.18 0.00
N ASP A 68 -1.68 13.97 0.38
CA ASP A 68 -2.80 13.60 1.27
C ASP A 68 -3.88 12.76 0.55
N GLU A 69 -3.57 12.24 -0.63
CA GLU A 69 -4.47 11.43 -1.45
C GLU A 69 -3.74 10.20 -1.99
N ILE A 70 -4.41 9.05 -1.92
CA ILE A 70 -3.96 7.78 -2.50
C ILE A 70 -4.84 7.44 -3.71
N ASP A 71 -4.21 7.24 -4.87
CA ASP A 71 -4.87 6.72 -6.07
C ASP A 71 -4.70 5.20 -6.16
N THR A 72 -5.79 4.45 -5.99
CA THR A 72 -5.78 2.98 -6.01
C THR A 72 -5.95 2.40 -7.41
N ARG A 73 -6.20 3.19 -8.46
CA ARG A 73 -6.55 2.63 -9.79
C ARG A 73 -5.51 1.63 -10.33
N LEU A 74 -4.22 1.93 -10.15
CA LEU A 74 -3.15 1.03 -10.59
C LEU A 74 -2.95 -0.15 -9.64
N PHE A 75 -3.24 0.03 -8.34
CA PHE A 75 -3.30 -1.06 -7.38
C PHE A 75 -4.43 -2.04 -7.75
N ASP A 76 -5.63 -1.52 -8.01
CA ASP A 76 -6.84 -2.28 -8.33
C ASP A 76 -6.69 -3.04 -9.65
N ARG A 77 -6.02 -2.44 -10.65
CA ARG A 77 -5.69 -3.11 -11.91
C ARG A 77 -4.98 -4.45 -11.70
N ASP A 78 -4.05 -4.51 -10.75
CA ASP A 78 -3.20 -5.68 -10.53
C ASP A 78 -3.67 -6.57 -9.36
N ASN A 79 -4.44 -6.04 -8.41
CA ASN A 79 -4.89 -6.74 -7.19
C ASN A 79 -6.40 -7.04 -7.15
N GLY A 80 -7.15 -6.59 -8.16
CA GLY A 80 -8.60 -6.79 -8.27
C GLY A 80 -9.38 -5.48 -8.15
N GLU A 81 -10.47 -5.37 -8.92
CA GLU A 81 -11.32 -4.18 -8.91
C GLU A 81 -11.85 -3.88 -7.49
N GLY A 82 -11.63 -2.66 -7.02
CA GLY A 82 -12.06 -2.22 -5.68
C GLY A 82 -11.20 -2.74 -4.51
N ALA A 83 -10.13 -3.48 -4.77
CA ALA A 83 -9.28 -4.06 -3.71
C ALA A 83 -8.66 -3.00 -2.79
N GLY A 84 -8.21 -1.88 -3.37
CA GLY A 84 -7.61 -0.78 -2.62
C GLY A 84 -8.62 -0.08 -1.70
N GLU A 85 -9.83 0.19 -2.20
CA GLU A 85 -10.90 0.75 -1.36
C GLU A 85 -11.25 -0.21 -0.23
N LEU A 86 -11.46 -1.49 -0.55
CA LEU A 86 -11.80 -2.50 0.44
C LEU A 86 -10.75 -2.61 1.55
N ALA A 87 -9.46 -2.56 1.18
CA ALA A 87 -8.36 -2.57 2.15
C ALA A 87 -8.39 -1.35 3.07
N LEU A 88 -8.57 -0.15 2.51
CA LEU A 88 -8.66 1.09 3.28
C LEU A 88 -9.91 1.12 4.18
N ARG A 89 -11.04 0.60 3.69
CA ARG A 89 -12.31 0.50 4.43
C ARG A 89 -12.19 -0.47 5.60
N ASN A 90 -11.58 -1.64 5.38
CA ASN A 90 -11.31 -2.61 6.43
C ASN A 90 -10.34 -2.07 7.49
N ALA A 91 -9.44 -1.17 7.11
CA ALA A 91 -8.57 -0.44 8.03
C ALA A 91 -9.29 0.73 8.76
N GLY A 92 -10.54 1.04 8.42
CA GLY A 92 -11.32 2.14 9.00
C GLY A 92 -10.88 3.53 8.53
N LEU A 93 -10.25 3.63 7.35
CA LEU A 93 -9.70 4.87 6.81
C LEU A 93 -10.65 5.58 5.83
N VAL A 94 -11.63 4.84 5.27
CA VAL A 94 -12.61 5.37 4.30
C VAL A 94 -14.00 4.78 4.57
N GLN A 95 -15.04 5.52 4.16
CA GLN A 95 -16.46 5.18 4.33
C GLN A 95 -17.14 4.81 3.02
#